data_AF-A0A2A4NJF5-F1
#
_entry.id   AF-A0A2A4NJF5-F1
#
_cell.length_a   1.000
_cell.length_b   1.000
_cell.length_c   1.000
_cell.angle_alpha   90.00
_cell.angle_beta   90.00
_cell.angle_gamma   90.00
#
_symmetry.space_group_name_H-M   'P 1'
#
loop_
_entity.id
_entity.type
_entity.pdbx_description
1 polymer ?
#
loop_
_entity_poly.entity_id
_entity_poly.type
_entity_poly.pdbx_seq_one_letter_code
_entity_poly.pdbx_strand_id
1 'polypeptide(L)'
;MAKPGLEAVLGLQAFGDGQYDAAFGHLVQARDTMQLAGGSHAQRDIFERMTIDAGIRAGQFDRAGAILDQRQVLRGHTEDGYAAARRDLIEASRAASFAAQ
;
A
#
# COMPACT_ATOMS: atom_id res chain seq x y z
N MET A 1 -18.06 -12.18 -8.95
CA MET A 1 -16.75 -12.81 -8.69
C MET A 1 -15.70 -11.71 -8.69
N ALA A 2 -15.10 -11.41 -7.55
CA ALA A 2 -13.98 -10.47 -7.51
C ALA A 2 -12.79 -11.09 -8.25
N LYS A 3 -12.35 -10.44 -9.33
CA LYS A 3 -11.17 -10.82 -10.10
C LYS A 3 -10.07 -9.82 -9.74
N PRO A 4 -9.17 -10.12 -8.78
CA PRO A 4 -8.14 -9.18 -8.33
C PRO A 4 -7.29 -8.64 -9.48
N GLY A 5 -7.15 -9.39 -10.57
CA GLY A 5 -6.30 -9.05 -11.70
C GLY A 5 -6.64 -7.73 -12.40
N LEU A 6 -7.92 -7.36 -12.55
CA LEU A 6 -8.28 -6.10 -13.22
C LEU A 6 -7.84 -4.90 -12.36
N GLU A 7 -8.28 -4.88 -11.10
CA GLU A 7 -7.93 -3.83 -10.15
C GLU A 7 -6.41 -3.77 -9.92
N ALA A 8 -5.74 -4.92 -9.84
CA ALA A 8 -4.29 -4.97 -9.73
C ALA A 8 -3.59 -4.29 -10.91
N VAL A 9 -3.99 -4.60 -12.15
CA VAL A 9 -3.39 -4.00 -13.35
C VAL A 9 -3.68 -2.50 -13.44
N LEU A 10 -4.91 -2.08 -13.17
CA LEU A 10 -5.27 -0.65 -13.15
C LEU A 10 -4.46 0.10 -12.09
N GLY A 11 -4.30 -0.50 -10.90
CA GLY A 11 -3.49 0.03 -9.82
C GLY A 11 -2.01 0.16 -10.20
N LEU A 12 -1.44 -0.86 -10.85
CA LEU A 12 -0.05 -0.84 -11.34
C LEU A 12 0.16 0.24 -12.41
N GLN A 13 -0.77 0.36 -13.36
CA GLN A 13 -0.70 1.39 -14.40
C GLN A 13 -0.74 2.79 -13.80
N ALA A 14 -1.74 3.08 -12.96
CA ALA A 14 -1.87 4.36 -12.28
C ALA A 14 -0.64 4.67 -11.40
N PHE A 15 -0.04 3.67 -10.77
CA PHE A 15 1.20 3.85 -10.00
C PHE A 15 2.36 4.28 -10.89
N GLY A 16 2.52 3.65 -12.05
CA GLY A 16 3.54 4.02 -13.05
C GLY A 16 3.36 5.43 -13.60
N ASP A 17 2.11 5.86 -13.78
CA ASP A 17 1.75 7.20 -14.26
C ASP A 17 1.82 8.29 -13.17
N GLY A 18 2.21 7.94 -11.94
CA GLY A 18 2.27 8.86 -10.80
C GLY A 18 0.90 9.28 -10.25
N GLN A 19 -0.17 8.62 -10.69
CA GLN A 19 -1.54 8.85 -10.22
C GLN A 19 -1.80 8.09 -8.92
N TYR A 20 -1.08 8.47 -7.86
CA TYR A 20 -1.00 7.67 -6.64
C TYR A 20 -2.32 7.48 -5.90
N ASP A 21 -3.25 8.44 -5.97
CA ASP A 21 -4.57 8.29 -5.36
C ASP A 21 -5.41 7.22 -6.07
N ALA A 22 -5.44 7.25 -7.41
CA ALA A 22 -6.10 6.22 -8.21
C ALA A 22 -5.44 4.85 -8.03
N ALA A 23 -4.09 4.82 -8.01
CA ALA A 23 -3.33 3.61 -7.75
C ALA A 23 -3.69 3.00 -6.38
N PHE A 24 -3.74 3.83 -5.34
CA PHE A 24 -4.12 3.39 -3.99
C PHE A 24 -5.54 2.82 -3.97
N GLY A 25 -6.50 3.49 -4.60
CA GLY A 25 -7.88 3.03 -4.69
C GLY A 25 -8.00 1.63 -5.32
N HIS A 26 -7.41 1.44 -6.50
CA HIS A 26 -7.43 0.16 -7.21
C HIS A 26 -6.69 -0.95 -6.45
N LEU A 27 -5.51 -0.66 -5.91
CA LEU A 27 -4.73 -1.64 -5.18
C LEU A 27 -5.40 -2.09 -3.88
N VAL A 28 -6.08 -1.19 -3.16
CA VAL A 28 -6.92 -1.53 -1.99
C VAL A 28 -8.05 -2.48 -2.39
N GLN A 29 -8.73 -2.25 -3.52
CA GLN A 29 -9.79 -3.14 -4.01
C GLN A 29 -9.26 -4.53 -4.37
N ALA A 30 -8.05 -4.60 -4.94
CA ALA A 30 -7.44 -5.87 -5.33
C ALA A 30 -6.96 -6.69 -4.11
N ARG A 31 -6.50 -6.01 -3.06
CA ARG A 31 -5.76 -6.58 -1.92
C ARG A 31 -6.44 -7.77 -1.27
N ASP A 32 -7.71 -7.62 -0.87
CA ASP A 32 -8.43 -8.64 -0.10
C ASP A 32 -8.71 -9.93 -0.89
N THR A 33 -8.54 -9.88 -2.21
CA THR A 33 -8.79 -11.02 -3.10
C THR A 33 -7.55 -11.47 -3.86
N MET A 34 -6.38 -10.90 -3.57
CA MET A 34 -5.14 -11.14 -4.32
C MET A 34 -4.70 -12.61 -4.30
N GLN A 35 -5.04 -13.37 -3.25
CA GLN A 35 -4.85 -14.82 -3.17
C GLN A 35 -5.52 -15.60 -4.32
N LEU A 36 -6.62 -15.08 -4.87
CA LEU A 36 -7.35 -15.70 -5.98
C LEU A 36 -6.59 -15.58 -7.32
N ALA A 37 -5.65 -14.63 -7.44
CA ALA A 37 -4.75 -14.53 -8.58
C ALA A 37 -3.60 -15.55 -8.53
N GLY A 38 -3.43 -16.26 -7.41
CA GLY A 38 -2.30 -17.16 -7.17
C GLY A 38 -1.05 -16.43 -6.66
N GLY A 39 0.12 -16.92 -7.06
CA GLY A 39 1.42 -16.38 -6.68
C GLY A 39 1.95 -16.82 -5.31
N SER A 40 3.21 -16.50 -5.03
CA SER A 40 3.84 -16.78 -3.73
C SER A 40 3.49 -15.70 -2.70
N HIS A 41 3.74 -15.96 -1.41
CA HIS A 41 3.60 -14.95 -0.37
C HIS A 41 4.47 -13.72 -0.64
N ALA A 42 5.70 -13.92 -1.12
CA ALA A 42 6.60 -12.82 -1.46
C ALA A 42 6.07 -11.98 -2.64
N GLN A 43 5.43 -12.60 -3.64
CA GLN A 43 4.83 -11.88 -4.75
C GLN A 43 3.62 -11.05 -4.31
N ARG A 44 2.75 -11.62 -3.46
CA ARG A 44 1.60 -10.86 -2.91
C ARG A 44 2.04 -9.73 -1.99
N ASP A 45 3.12 -9.91 -1.24
CA ASP A 45 3.71 -8.86 -0.39
C ASP A 45 4.16 -7.64 -1.21
N ILE A 46 4.54 -7.80 -2.48
CA ILE A 46 4.86 -6.66 -3.36
C ILE A 46 3.61 -5.78 -3.55
N PHE A 47 2.43 -6.36 -3.75
CA PHE A 47 1.18 -5.60 -3.87
C PHE A 47 0.82 -4.86 -2.58
N GLU A 48 1.00 -5.49 -1.41
CA GLU A 48 0.85 -4.82 -0.11
C GLU A 48 1.75 -3.58 -0.03
N ARG A 49 3.03 -3.73 -0.36
CA ARG A 49 4.03 -2.64 -0.29
C ARG A 49 3.74 -1.54 -1.30
N MET A 50 3.32 -1.89 -2.52
CA MET A 50 2.91 -0.89 -3.52
C MET A 50 1.66 -0.14 -3.10
N THR A 51 0.69 -0.82 -2.46
CA THR A 51 -0.52 -0.18 -1.91
C THR A 51 -0.14 0.85 -0.84
N ILE A 52 0.74 0.47 0.10
CA ILE A 52 1.22 1.37 1.17
C ILE A 52 1.96 2.56 0.57
N ASP A 53 2.90 2.33 -0.36
CA ASP A 53 3.68 3.40 -0.99
C ASP A 53 2.80 4.35 -1.81
N ALA A 54 1.76 3.83 -2.50
CA ALA A 54 0.77 4.65 -3.21
C ALA A 54 -0.02 5.53 -2.24
N GLY A 55 -0.50 4.94 -1.13
CA GLY A 55 -1.26 5.67 -0.11
C GLY A 55 -0.44 6.79 0.53
N ILE A 56 0.85 6.55 0.84
CA ILE A 56 1.74 7.59 1.37
C ILE A 56 1.92 8.73 0.35
N ARG A 57 2.21 8.41 -0.92
CA ARG A 57 2.41 9.43 -1.96
C ARG A 57 1.13 10.19 -2.33
N ALA A 58 -0.04 9.60 -2.11
CA ALA A 58 -1.34 10.24 -2.25
C ALA A 58 -1.76 11.08 -1.03
N GLY A 59 -0.95 11.11 0.05
CA GLY A 59 -1.31 11.79 1.30
C GLY A 59 -2.33 11.04 2.17
N GLN A 60 -2.66 9.79 1.82
CA GLN A 60 -3.62 8.94 2.55
C GLN A 60 -2.96 8.26 3.76
N PHE A 61 -2.28 9.04 4.61
CA PHE A 61 -1.37 8.55 5.65
C PHE A 61 -2.03 7.61 6.67
N ASP A 62 -3.25 7.90 7.13
CA ASP A 62 -3.95 7.06 8.10
C ASP A 62 -4.30 5.69 7.52
N ARG A 63 -4.78 5.66 6.27
CA ARG A 63 -5.16 4.42 5.59
C ARG A 63 -3.93 3.60 5.22
N ALA A 64 -2.85 4.25 4.77
CA ALA A 64 -1.58 3.59 4.51
C ALA A 64 -0.98 2.99 5.79
N GLY A 65 -1.04 3.71 6.92
CA GLY A 65 -0.62 3.23 8.23
C GLY A 65 -1.40 1.99 8.69
N ALA A 66 -2.73 2.00 8.56
CA ALA A 66 -3.56 0.86 8.92
C ALA A 66 -3.24 -0.40 8.09
N ILE A 67 -2.98 -0.24 6.79
CA ILE A 67 -2.57 -1.36 5.91
C ILE A 67 -1.18 -1.87 6.33
N LEU A 68 -0.27 -0.97 6.70
CA LEU A 68 1.06 -1.33 7.17
C LEU A 68 1.00 -2.13 8.49
N ASP A 69 0.14 -1.75 9.42
CA ASP A 69 -0.08 -2.49 10.67
C ASP A 69 -0.63 -3.90 10.39
N GLN A 70 -1.61 -4.02 9.49
CA GLN A 70 -2.14 -5.31 9.07
C GLN A 70 -1.05 -6.19 8.45
N ARG A 71 -0.20 -5.62 7.60
CA ARG A 71 0.95 -6.34 7.02
C ARG A 71 1.90 -6.84 8.11
N GLN A 72 2.20 -6.04 9.13
CA GLN A 72 3.07 -6.46 10.23
C GLN A 72 2.48 -7.64 11.01
N VAL A 73 1.17 -7.65 11.27
CA VAL A 73 0.46 -8.79 11.87
C VAL A 73 0.65 -10.06 11.02
N LEU A 74 0.43 -9.96 9.70
CA LEU A 74 0.61 -11.10 8.77
C LEU A 74 2.06 -11.61 8.70
N ARG A 75 3.03 -10.81 9.12
CA ARG A 75 4.47 -11.17 9.17
C ARG A 75 4.95 -11.57 10.56
N GLY A 76 4.04 -11.97 11.45
CA GLY A 76 4.38 -12.48 12.78
C GLY A 76 4.66 -11.37 13.79
N HIS A 77 3.96 -10.23 13.66
CA HIS A 77 4.02 -9.08 14.58
C HIS A 77 5.38 -8.39 14.74
N THR A 78 6.40 -8.86 14.02
CA THR A 78 7.75 -8.27 14.07
C THR A 78 7.86 -7.16 13.05
N GLU A 79 8.38 -6.02 13.46
CA GLU A 79 8.66 -4.91 12.54
C GLU A 79 9.85 -5.25 11.65
N ASP A 80 9.64 -5.24 10.33
CA ASP A 80 10.72 -5.36 9.35
C ASP A 80 11.22 -3.98 8.91
N GLY A 81 12.41 -3.92 8.30
CA GLY A 81 13.00 -2.65 7.88
C GLY A 81 12.16 -1.88 6.86
N TYR A 82 11.27 -2.54 6.12
CA TYR A 82 10.32 -1.84 5.25
C TYR A 82 9.27 -1.11 6.08
N ALA A 83 8.69 -1.77 7.09
CA ALA A 83 7.69 -1.17 7.96
C ALA A 83 8.25 0.02 8.74
N ALA A 84 9.40 -0.14 9.38
CA ALA A 84 10.07 0.97 10.09
C ALA A 84 10.26 2.19 9.18
N ALA A 85 10.84 1.99 7.99
CA ALA A 85 11.09 3.09 7.05
C ALA A 85 9.80 3.77 6.55
N ARG A 86 8.67 3.07 6.46
CA ARG A 86 7.38 3.66 6.05
C ARG A 86 6.69 4.40 7.18
N ARG A 87 6.86 3.97 8.44
CA ARG A 87 6.41 4.74 9.61
C ARG A 87 7.14 6.08 9.68
N ASP A 88 8.47 6.06 9.58
CA ASP A 88 9.28 7.29 9.54
C ASP A 88 8.84 8.22 8.42
N LEU A 89 8.60 7.67 7.22
CA LEU A 89 8.14 8.44 6.08
C LEU A 89 6.74 9.06 6.29
N ILE A 90 5.81 8.31 6.91
CA ILE A 90 4.47 8.82 7.25
C ILE A 90 4.57 9.96 8.24
N GLU A 91 5.35 9.80 9.31
CA GLU A 91 5.55 10.83 10.33
C GLU A 91 6.15 12.10 9.74
N ALA A 92 7.22 11.96 8.95
CA ALA A 92 7.87 13.08 8.27
C ALA A 92 6.90 13.79 7.29
N SER A 93 6.10 13.02 6.54
CA SER A 93 5.15 13.59 5.56
C SER A 93 3.98 14.32 6.23
N ARG A 94 3.52 13.85 7.38
CA ARG A 94 2.53 14.58 8.21
C ARG A 94 3.09 15.89 8.71
N ALA A 95 4.30 15.88 9.26
CA ALA A 95 4.96 17.09 9.75
C ALA A 95 5.12 18.13 8.63
N ALA A 96 5.54 17.70 7.44
CA ALA A 96 5.65 18.58 6.27
C ALA A 96 4.29 19.14 5.81
N SER A 97 3.23 18.31 5.85
CA SER A 97 1.88 18.71 5.47
C SER A 97 1.28 19.73 6.46
N PHE A 98 1.58 19.61 7.76
CA PHE A 98 1.22 20.63 8.76
C PHE A 98 1.99 21.94 8.60
N ALA A 99 3.28 21.88 8.25
CA ALA A 99 4.10 23.07 8.06
C ALA A 99 3.75 23.87 6.78
N ALA A 100 3.08 23.25 5.81
CA ALA A 100 2.65 23.89 4.56
C ALA A 100 1.28 24.60 4.65
N GLN A 101 0.58 24.50 5.79
CA GLN A 101 -0.70 25.16 6.09
C GLN A 101 -0.47 26.48 6.83
#